data_AF-A0AAD5SU00-F1
#
_entry.id   AF-A0AAD5SU00-F1
#
_cell.length_a   1.000
_cell.length_b   1.000
_cell.length_c   1.000
_cell.angle_alpha   90.00
_cell.angle_beta   90.00
_cell.angle_gamma   90.00
#
_symmetry.space_group_name_H-M   'P 1'
#
loop_
_entity.id
_entity.type
_entity.pdbx_description
1 polymer ?
#
loop_
_entity_poly.entity_id
_entity_poly.type
_entity_poly.pdbx_seq_one_letter_code
_entity_poly.pdbx_strand_id
1 'polypeptide(L)'
;SSIRGASRAGTRGFRAPEVLLRVVHQTPGIDIWAAGVILLSAMSKTYPFFNSIDDLDAIMELISIFGTREMKRNALSLNRRIHITLPYQKDPIPFETVVSKLNPQIAKLMEISNDNTDEAIESDKNANMKMKCEGKKQREAFEFLRGCMCLRVKDRLTAVSALEHPFLKDI
;
A
#
# COMPACT_ATOMS: atom_id res chain seq x y z
N SER A 1 -26.86 10.15 -25.59
CA SER A 1 -26.66 8.90 -24.83
C SER A 1 -26.35 9.27 -23.39
N SER A 2 -27.16 8.84 -22.43
CA SER A 2 -26.97 9.16 -21.01
C SER A 2 -25.68 8.50 -20.52
N ILE A 3 -24.66 9.30 -20.20
CA ILE A 3 -23.43 8.83 -19.58
C ILE A 3 -23.83 8.37 -18.18
N ARG A 4 -24.05 7.06 -18.01
CA ARG A 4 -24.15 6.46 -16.67
C ARG A 4 -22.84 6.76 -15.95
N GLY A 5 -22.88 7.72 -15.02
CA GLY A 5 -21.71 8.10 -14.23
C GLY A 5 -21.21 6.88 -13.46
N ALA A 6 -19.90 6.65 -13.46
CA ALA A 6 -19.29 5.66 -12.57
C ALA A 6 -19.60 6.06 -11.11
N SER A 7 -20.04 5.09 -10.30
CA SER A 7 -20.30 5.32 -8.88
C SER A 7 -19.03 5.82 -8.19
N ARG A 8 -19.13 6.89 -7.40
CA ARG A 8 -18.02 7.43 -6.59
C ARG A 8 -18.28 7.33 -5.09
N ALA A 9 -19.16 6.41 -4.69
CA ALA A 9 -19.41 6.15 -3.28
C ALA A 9 -18.11 5.70 -2.59
N GLY A 10 -17.90 6.16 -1.35
CA GLY A 10 -16.71 5.85 -0.55
C GLY A 10 -16.04 7.09 0.06
N THR A 11 -15.36 6.88 1.18
CA THR A 11 -14.64 7.92 1.95
C THR A 11 -13.41 8.40 1.20
N ARG A 12 -13.15 9.72 1.22
CA ARG A 12 -11.92 10.31 0.65
C ARG A 12 -10.69 9.68 1.32
N GLY A 13 -9.60 9.51 0.56
CA GLY A 13 -8.39 8.84 1.02
C GLY A 13 -8.41 7.30 0.93
N PHE A 14 -9.57 6.65 0.80
CA PHE A 14 -9.68 5.18 0.73
C PHE A 14 -10.03 4.64 -0.67
N ARG A 15 -10.25 5.53 -1.65
CA ARG A 15 -10.70 5.15 -2.99
C ARG A 15 -9.56 4.51 -3.78
N ALA A 16 -9.88 3.37 -4.41
CA ALA A 16 -8.99 2.68 -5.33
C ALA A 16 -8.73 3.51 -6.61
N PRO A 17 -7.59 3.31 -7.31
CA PRO A 17 -7.24 4.10 -8.49
C PRO A 17 -8.28 3.99 -9.61
N GLU A 18 -8.90 2.84 -9.81
CA GLU A 18 -9.97 2.65 -10.80
C GLU A 18 -11.24 3.46 -10.50
N VAL A 19 -11.53 3.72 -9.21
CA VAL A 19 -12.65 4.57 -8.79
C VAL A 19 -12.33 6.03 -9.11
N LEU A 20 -11.12 6.49 -8.77
CA LEU A 20 -10.64 7.84 -9.07
C LEU A 20 -10.59 8.11 -10.59
N LEU A 21 -10.24 7.09 -11.37
CA LEU A 21 -10.21 7.13 -12.84
C LEU A 21 -11.59 6.95 -13.50
N ARG A 22 -12.67 6.87 -12.71
CA ARG A 22 -14.05 6.77 -13.17
C ARG A 22 -14.28 5.56 -14.09
N VAL A 23 -13.74 4.42 -13.70
CA VAL A 23 -14.06 3.13 -14.34
C VAL A 23 -15.48 2.74 -13.95
N VAL A 24 -16.30 2.37 -14.94
CA VAL A 24 -17.71 2.04 -14.74
C VAL A 24 -17.88 0.70 -14.03
N HIS A 25 -17.07 -0.29 -14.43
CA HIS A 25 -17.11 -1.64 -13.88
C HIS A 25 -16.16 -1.75 -12.69
N GLN A 26 -16.70 -1.55 -11.49
CA GLN A 26 -15.97 -1.75 -10.23
C GLN A 26 -16.08 -3.21 -9.79
N THR A 27 -15.08 -3.66 -9.04
CA THR A 27 -14.99 -5.03 -8.52
C THR A 27 -14.82 -4.99 -7.00
N PRO A 28 -15.04 -6.10 -6.28
CA PRO A 28 -14.73 -6.18 -4.84
C PRO A 28 -13.26 -5.86 -4.50
N GLY A 29 -12.37 -5.81 -5.50
CA GLY A 29 -10.99 -5.37 -5.32
C GLY A 29 -10.87 -3.94 -4.76
N ILE A 30 -11.89 -3.08 -4.88
CA ILE A 30 -11.88 -1.74 -4.26
C ILE A 30 -11.84 -1.81 -2.72
N ASP A 31 -12.46 -2.84 -2.13
CA ASP A 31 -12.47 -3.04 -0.68
C ASP A 31 -11.12 -3.55 -0.20
N ILE A 32 -10.45 -4.39 -0.99
CA ILE A 32 -9.07 -4.84 -0.73
C ILE A 32 -8.08 -3.67 -0.76
N TRP A 33 -8.27 -2.73 -1.69
CA TRP A 33 -7.48 -1.51 -1.71
C TRP A 33 -7.70 -0.69 -0.42
N ALA A 34 -8.96 -0.49 -0.02
CA ALA A 34 -9.28 0.25 1.20
C ALA A 34 -8.68 -0.41 2.45
N ALA A 35 -8.71 -1.76 2.54
CA ALA A 35 -8.02 -2.50 3.59
C ALA A 35 -6.50 -2.28 3.59
N GLY A 36 -5.88 -2.20 2.40
CA GLY A 36 -4.48 -1.81 2.24
C GLY A 36 -4.19 -0.41 2.78
N VAL A 37 -5.05 0.58 2.50
CA VAL A 37 -4.90 1.95 3.04
C VAL A 37 -5.01 1.96 4.56
N ILE A 38 -5.92 1.18 5.14
CA ILE A 38 -6.06 1.04 6.60
C ILE A 38 -4.77 0.45 7.19
N LEU A 39 -4.26 -0.63 6.60
CA LEU A 39 -3.01 -1.25 7.05
C LEU A 39 -1.82 -0.28 6.94
N LEU A 40 -1.70 0.44 5.82
CA LEU A 40 -0.66 1.45 5.63
C LEU A 40 -0.73 2.52 6.72
N SER A 41 -1.93 3.02 7.03
CA SER A 41 -2.16 4.01 8.08
C SER A 41 -1.73 3.48 9.45
N ALA A 42 -2.05 2.21 9.75
CA ALA A 42 -1.66 1.56 10.99
C ALA A 42 -0.14 1.37 11.11
N MET A 43 0.51 0.90 10.04
CA MET A 43 1.96 0.68 10.00
C MET A 43 2.73 2.00 10.09
N SER A 44 2.29 3.04 9.39
CA SER A 44 2.93 4.37 9.43
C SER A 44 2.56 5.20 10.66
N LYS A 45 1.57 4.76 11.46
CA LYS A 45 0.96 5.54 12.56
C LYS A 45 0.48 6.92 12.11
N THR A 46 -0.01 7.02 10.89
CA THR A 46 -0.50 8.26 10.29
C THR A 46 -1.95 8.07 9.86
N TYR A 47 -2.86 8.92 10.38
CA TYR A 47 -4.26 8.87 10.00
C TYR A 47 -4.86 10.28 9.89
N PRO A 48 -5.58 10.61 8.80
CA PRO A 48 -5.68 9.81 7.57
C PRO A 48 -4.34 9.78 6.83
N PHE A 49 -3.97 8.64 6.23
CA PHE A 49 -2.72 8.54 5.47
C PHE A 49 -2.78 9.36 4.17
N PHE A 50 -3.88 9.23 3.44
CA PHE A 50 -4.19 10.07 2.27
C PHE A 50 -5.24 11.11 2.70
N ASN A 51 -4.95 12.39 2.48
CA ASN A 51 -5.79 13.50 2.94
C ASN A 51 -6.17 14.43 1.78
N SER A 52 -6.51 13.84 0.65
CA SER A 52 -6.90 14.54 -0.57
C SER A 52 -8.23 15.27 -0.45
N ILE A 53 -8.26 16.50 -0.96
CA ILE A 53 -9.44 17.36 -0.97
C ILE A 53 -10.40 16.92 -2.09
N ASP A 54 -9.88 16.50 -3.23
CA ASP A 54 -10.66 16.01 -4.36
C ASP A 54 -10.02 14.78 -5.07
N ASP A 55 -10.67 14.30 -6.14
CA ASP A 55 -10.20 13.12 -6.86
C ASP A 55 -8.86 13.36 -7.60
N LEU A 56 -8.54 14.61 -7.97
CA LEU A 56 -7.28 14.94 -8.65
C LEU A 56 -6.13 14.95 -7.65
N ASP A 57 -6.33 15.57 -6.49
CA ASP A 57 -5.39 15.52 -5.39
C ASP A 57 -5.14 14.06 -4.96
N ALA A 58 -6.19 13.24 -4.88
CA ALA A 58 -6.05 11.82 -4.56
C ALA A 58 -5.18 11.09 -5.58
N ILE A 59 -5.37 11.35 -6.89
CA ILE A 59 -4.53 10.78 -7.95
C ILE A 59 -3.08 11.25 -7.79
N MET A 60 -2.84 12.51 -7.42
CA MET A 60 -1.49 13.05 -7.21
C MET A 60 -0.81 12.41 -5.99
N GLU A 61 -1.53 12.21 -4.89
CA GLU A 61 -1.04 11.47 -3.73
C GLU A 61 -0.63 10.05 -4.11
N LEU A 62 -1.45 9.33 -4.90
CA LEU A 62 -1.08 8.00 -5.40
C LEU A 62 0.14 8.05 -6.33
N ILE A 63 0.23 9.03 -7.22
CA ILE A 63 1.42 9.21 -8.08
C ILE A 63 2.68 9.43 -7.25
N SER A 64 2.58 10.11 -6.10
CA SER A 64 3.73 10.36 -5.23
C SER A 64 4.34 9.09 -4.63
N ILE A 65 3.54 8.02 -4.50
CA ILE A 65 3.96 6.72 -3.93
C ILE A 65 4.26 5.71 -5.05
N PHE A 66 3.37 5.54 -6.00
CA PHE A 66 3.51 4.53 -7.05
C PHE A 66 4.31 5.02 -8.27
N GLY A 67 4.61 6.31 -8.33
CA GLY A 67 5.31 6.93 -9.43
C GLY A 67 4.42 7.26 -10.62
N THR A 68 4.88 8.23 -11.41
CA THR A 68 4.13 8.80 -12.54
C THR A 68 3.95 7.79 -13.67
N ARG A 69 5.00 7.00 -13.96
CA ARG A 69 4.99 6.05 -15.09
C ARG A 69 4.02 4.90 -14.86
N GLU A 70 4.05 4.29 -13.69
CA GLU A 70 3.19 3.15 -13.38
C GLU A 70 1.72 3.55 -13.27
N MET A 71 1.43 4.73 -12.70
CA MET A 71 0.07 5.24 -12.65
C MET A 71 -0.48 5.55 -14.06
N LYS A 72 0.33 6.13 -14.96
CA LYS A 72 -0.05 6.32 -16.37
C LYS A 72 -0.30 5.00 -17.09
N ARG A 73 0.55 3.99 -16.89
CA ARG A 73 0.36 2.63 -17.45
C ARG A 73 -0.93 1.99 -16.94
N ASN A 74 -1.22 2.11 -15.64
CA ASN A 74 -2.45 1.60 -15.06
C ASN A 74 -3.69 2.27 -15.70
N ALA A 75 -3.69 3.60 -15.80
CA ALA A 75 -4.77 4.33 -16.45
C ALA A 75 -4.97 3.89 -17.90
N LEU A 76 -3.90 3.73 -18.67
CA LEU A 76 -3.97 3.23 -20.05
C LEU A 76 -4.60 1.84 -20.12
N SER A 77 -4.26 0.93 -19.19
CA SER A 77 -4.87 -0.41 -19.13
C SER A 77 -6.37 -0.39 -18.86
N LEU A 78 -6.88 0.69 -18.27
CA LEU A 78 -8.30 0.93 -17.98
C LEU A 78 -8.99 1.78 -19.05
N ASN A 79 -8.36 1.99 -20.21
CA ASN A 79 -8.83 2.89 -21.26
C ASN A 79 -9.09 4.32 -20.74
N ARG A 80 -8.15 4.81 -19.92
CA ARG A 80 -8.11 6.18 -19.38
C ARG A 80 -6.74 6.78 -19.66
N ARG A 81 -6.64 8.12 -19.63
CA ARG A 81 -5.38 8.84 -19.82
C ARG A 81 -5.22 9.87 -18.71
N ILE A 82 -4.03 9.88 -18.11
CA ILE A 82 -3.61 10.91 -17.15
C ILE A 82 -2.61 11.80 -17.88
N HIS A 83 -2.94 13.09 -18.00
CA HIS A 83 -2.05 14.12 -18.53
C HIS A 83 -1.54 14.99 -17.37
N ILE A 84 -0.23 15.25 -17.33
CA ILE A 84 0.41 16.08 -16.29
C ILE A 84 1.22 17.14 -17.03
N THR A 85 0.92 18.42 -16.80
CA THR A 85 1.33 19.54 -17.67
C THR A 85 2.70 20.15 -17.33
N LEU A 86 3.54 19.47 -16.56
CA LEU A 86 4.87 19.97 -16.13
C LEU A 86 5.87 18.81 -16.15
N PRO A 87 7.21 19.03 -16.05
CA PRO A 87 8.20 17.95 -15.93
C PRO A 87 8.11 17.19 -14.59
N TYR A 88 6.93 17.12 -13.98
CA TYR A 88 6.68 16.37 -12.77
C TYR A 88 6.77 14.87 -13.08
N GLN A 89 7.88 14.29 -12.69
CA GLN A 89 8.12 12.85 -12.69
C GLN A 89 8.51 12.43 -11.28
N LYS A 90 7.79 11.44 -10.77
CA LYS A 90 8.12 10.74 -9.53
C LYS A 90 8.37 9.27 -9.84
N ASP A 91 9.44 8.76 -9.27
CA ASP A 91 9.70 7.33 -9.22
C ASP A 91 8.88 6.68 -8.10
N PRO A 92 8.51 5.39 -8.24
CA PRO A 92 7.85 4.65 -7.18
C PRO A 92 8.71 4.59 -5.93
N ILE A 93 8.09 4.78 -4.76
CA ILE A 93 8.73 4.69 -3.46
C ILE A 93 8.28 3.38 -2.80
N PRO A 94 9.20 2.50 -2.37
CA PRO A 94 8.83 1.30 -1.61
C PRO A 94 8.08 1.66 -0.32
N PHE A 95 7.08 0.85 0.04
CA PHE A 95 6.29 1.07 1.26
C PHE A 95 7.15 1.03 2.52
N GLU A 96 8.21 0.22 2.55
CA GLU A 96 9.19 0.18 3.62
C GLU A 96 9.80 1.55 3.87
N THR A 97 10.20 2.25 2.81
CA THR A 97 10.79 3.60 2.89
C THR A 97 9.77 4.64 3.35
N VAL A 98 8.51 4.50 2.93
CA VAL A 98 7.44 5.40 3.36
C VAL A 98 7.14 5.21 4.85
N VAL A 99 6.93 3.96 5.26
CA VAL A 99 6.58 3.61 6.64
C VAL A 99 7.75 3.89 7.59
N SER A 100 8.99 3.58 7.22
CA SER A 100 10.16 3.82 8.08
C SER A 100 10.38 5.31 8.35
N LYS A 101 10.12 6.17 7.36
CA LYS A 101 10.19 7.63 7.52
C LYS A 101 9.11 8.19 8.44
N LEU A 102 7.91 7.61 8.41
CA LEU A 102 6.76 8.09 9.19
C LEU A 102 6.67 7.46 10.58
N ASN A 103 7.21 6.25 10.75
CA ASN A 103 7.23 5.52 12.00
C ASN A 103 8.65 5.07 12.38
N PRO A 104 9.39 5.89 13.15
CA PRO A 104 10.77 5.59 13.56
C PRO A 104 10.93 4.28 14.34
N GLN A 105 9.88 3.81 15.02
CA GLN A 105 9.94 2.54 15.77
C GLN A 105 10.13 1.34 14.84
N ILE A 106 9.41 1.33 13.71
CA ILE A 106 9.56 0.27 12.71
C ILE A 106 10.93 0.39 12.01
N ALA A 107 11.41 1.61 11.74
CA ALA A 107 12.74 1.82 11.16
C ALA A 107 13.84 1.16 12.01
N LYS A 108 13.81 1.39 13.33
CA LYS A 108 14.76 0.80 14.27
C LYS A 108 14.70 -0.73 14.27
N LEU A 109 13.50 -1.32 14.19
CA LEU A 109 13.30 -2.77 14.12
C LEU A 109 13.84 -3.38 12.80
N MET A 110 13.72 -2.67 11.68
CA MET A 110 14.29 -3.10 10.41
C MET A 110 15.83 -3.04 10.41
N GLU A 111 16.43 -2.01 11.01
CA GLU A 111 17.89 -1.88 11.13
C GLU A 111 18.49 -3.00 11.98
N ILE A 112 17.87 -3.31 13.13
CA ILE A 112 18.32 -4.39 14.03
C ILE A 112 18.26 -5.76 13.35
N SER A 113 17.31 -5.99 12.46
CA SER A 113 17.18 -7.27 11.75
C SER A 113 18.23 -7.48 10.66
N ASN A 114 18.88 -6.40 10.18
CA ASN A 114 19.93 -6.46 9.16
C ASN A 114 21.34 -6.64 9.75
N ASP A 115 21.54 -6.29 11.03
CA ASP A 115 22.81 -6.41 11.72
C ASP A 115 22.93 -7.81 12.37
N ASN A 116 23.01 -8.85 11.54
CA ASN A 116 23.54 -10.14 12.00
C ASN A 116 25.07 -10.04 11.97
N THR A 117 25.65 -9.33 12.93
CA THR A 117 27.02 -9.62 13.36
C THR A 117 26.94 -10.90 14.20
N ASP A 118 27.62 -11.94 13.74
CA ASP A 118 27.70 -13.28 14.32
C ASP A 118 28.44 -13.32 15.69
N GLU A 119 28.27 -12.30 16.55
CA GLU A 119 28.79 -12.34 17.93
C GLU A 119 27.67 -12.72 18.89
N ALA A 120 27.49 -14.03 19.00
CA ALA A 120 26.60 -14.65 19.97
C ALA A 120 27.07 -14.33 21.41
N ILE A 121 26.33 -13.48 22.11
CA ILE A 121 26.29 -13.47 23.58
C ILE A 121 25.09 -14.32 24.00
N GLU A 122 25.40 -15.45 24.63
CA GLU A 122 24.52 -16.59 24.90
C GLU A 122 23.43 -16.35 25.98
N SER A 123 23.18 -15.11 26.41
CA SER A 123 22.39 -14.85 27.62
C SER A 123 20.89 -14.58 27.44
N ASP A 124 20.32 -14.52 26.24
CA ASP A 124 18.85 -14.34 26.10
C ASP A 124 18.24 -15.01 24.86
N LYS A 125 18.21 -16.35 24.86
CA LYS A 125 17.55 -17.16 23.81
C LYS A 125 16.08 -16.74 23.57
N ASN A 126 15.38 -16.29 24.62
CA ASN A 126 13.97 -15.92 24.53
C ASN A 126 13.74 -14.53 23.90
N ALA A 127 14.61 -13.55 24.17
CA ALA A 127 14.55 -12.23 23.55
C ALA A 127 14.91 -12.30 22.05
N ASN A 128 15.92 -13.10 21.70
CA ASN A 128 16.32 -13.30 20.31
C ASN A 128 15.21 -14.00 19.50
N MET A 129 14.53 -15.00 20.08
CA MET A 129 13.38 -15.67 19.47
C MET A 129 12.21 -14.71 19.21
N LYS A 130 11.90 -13.84 20.18
CA LYS A 130 10.83 -12.82 20.06
C LYS A 130 11.15 -11.77 19.00
N MET A 131 12.39 -11.29 18.95
CA MET A 131 12.82 -10.29 17.96
C MET A 131 12.76 -10.85 16.53
N LYS A 132 13.16 -12.12 16.34
CA LYS A 132 13.06 -12.82 15.06
C LYS A 132 11.62 -13.03 14.59
N CYS A 133 10.69 -13.36 15.49
CA CYS A 133 9.28 -13.51 15.13
C CYS A 133 8.60 -12.18 14.79
N GLU A 134 8.99 -11.08 15.46
CA GLU A 134 8.49 -9.74 15.16
C GLU A 134 8.98 -9.25 13.79
N GLY A 135 10.26 -9.45 13.46
CA GLY A 135 10.81 -9.13 12.14
C GLY A 135 10.16 -9.93 11.01
N LYS A 136 9.88 -11.23 11.24
CA LYS A 136 9.15 -12.07 10.26
C LYS A 136 7.73 -11.53 10.01
N LYS A 137 6.97 -11.23 11.06
CA LYS A 137 5.61 -10.68 10.93
C LYS A 137 5.60 -9.33 10.23
N GLN A 138 6.60 -8.48 10.48
CA GLN A 138 6.73 -7.20 9.78
C GLN A 138 6.90 -7.38 8.27
N ARG A 139 7.78 -8.30 7.85
CA ARG A 139 7.99 -8.61 6.44
C ARG A 139 6.70 -9.11 5.78
N GLU A 140 6.00 -10.03 6.44
CA GLU A 140 4.71 -10.55 5.96
C GLU A 140 3.65 -9.43 5.86
N ALA A 141 3.66 -8.46 6.78
CA ALA A 141 2.78 -7.30 6.71
C ALA A 141 3.05 -6.42 5.47
N PHE A 142 4.33 -6.16 5.14
CA PHE A 142 4.67 -5.41 3.91
C PHE A 142 4.34 -6.18 2.63
N GLU A 143 4.54 -7.50 2.63
CA GLU A 143 4.14 -8.36 1.50
C GLU A 143 2.62 -8.34 1.31
N PHE A 144 1.85 -8.47 2.39
CA PHE A 144 0.40 -8.34 2.36
C PHE A 144 -0.05 -6.96 1.86
N LEU A 145 0.58 -5.89 2.38
CA LEU A 145 0.30 -4.52 1.97
C LEU A 145 0.50 -4.31 0.47
N ARG A 146 1.59 -4.83 -0.11
CA ARG A 146 1.83 -4.80 -1.56
C ARG A 146 0.75 -5.53 -2.35
N GLY A 147 0.29 -6.68 -1.84
CA GLY A 147 -0.79 -7.43 -2.45
C GLY A 147 -2.12 -6.69 -2.45
N CYS A 148 -2.41 -5.95 -1.37
CA CYS A 148 -3.62 -5.13 -1.25
C CYS A 148 -3.56 -3.86 -2.11
N MET A 149 -2.44 -3.14 -2.06
CA MET A 149 -2.25 -1.86 -2.73
C MET A 149 -1.64 -2.01 -4.14
N CYS A 150 -2.14 -2.97 -4.92
CA CYS A 150 -1.74 -3.15 -6.30
C CYS A 150 -2.57 -2.25 -7.24
N LEU A 151 -1.89 -1.46 -8.10
CA LEU A 151 -2.54 -0.54 -9.04
C LEU A 151 -3.44 -1.27 -10.04
N ARG A 152 -2.97 -2.40 -10.57
CA ARG A 152 -3.70 -3.24 -11.51
C ARG A 152 -4.66 -4.13 -10.74
N VAL A 153 -5.96 -3.95 -10.97
CA VAL A 153 -7.02 -4.71 -10.28
C VAL A 153 -6.84 -6.22 -10.39
N LYS A 154 -6.40 -6.71 -11.56
CA LYS A 154 -6.19 -8.14 -11.81
C LYS A 154 -5.06 -8.80 -11.03
N ASP A 155 -4.08 -8.03 -10.57
CA ASP A 155 -2.96 -8.56 -9.79
C ASP A 155 -3.13 -8.26 -8.28
N ARG A 156 -4.24 -7.61 -7.90
CA ARG A 156 -4.58 -7.32 -6.51
C ARG A 156 -5.06 -8.58 -5.83
N LEU A 157 -4.73 -8.75 -4.55
CA LEU A 157 -5.26 -9.85 -3.75
C LEU A 157 -6.79 -9.88 -3.81
N THR A 158 -7.35 -11.09 -3.79
CA THR A 158 -8.77 -11.29 -3.54
C THR A 158 -9.00 -11.42 -2.04
N ALA A 159 -10.24 -11.25 -1.57
CA ALA A 159 -10.56 -11.46 -0.16
C ALA A 159 -10.20 -12.88 0.32
N VAL A 160 -10.44 -13.89 -0.52
CA VAL A 160 -10.11 -15.29 -0.20
C VAL A 160 -8.60 -15.47 -0.09
N SER A 161 -7.83 -15.03 -1.08
CA SER A 161 -6.37 -15.13 -1.06
C SER A 161 -5.73 -14.28 0.04
N ALA A 162 -6.37 -13.18 0.43
CA ALA A 162 -5.93 -12.35 1.54
C ALA A 162 -6.06 -13.09 2.87
N LEU A 163 -7.16 -13.82 3.10
CA LEU A 163 -7.36 -14.63 4.31
C LEU A 163 -6.34 -15.78 4.43
N GLU A 164 -5.88 -16.31 3.30
CA GLU A 164 -4.86 -17.38 3.28
C GLU A 164 -3.43 -16.87 3.45
N HIS A 165 -3.22 -15.55 3.41
CA HIS A 165 -1.90 -14.94 3.47
C HIS A 165 -1.23 -15.17 4.85
N PRO A 166 0.08 -15.48 4.92
CA PRO A 166 0.78 -15.75 6.18
C PRO A 166 0.55 -14.69 7.28
N PHE A 167 0.51 -13.42 6.90
CA PHE A 167 0.23 -12.29 7.81
C PHE A 167 -1.08 -12.45 8.60
N LEU A 168 -2.14 -12.99 7.99
CA LEU A 168 -3.45 -13.18 8.62
C LEU A 168 -3.69 -14.61 9.12
N LYS A 169 -2.87 -15.57 8.68
CA LYS A 169 -3.06 -17.00 8.97
C LYS A 169 -2.82 -17.37 10.44
N ASP A 170 -2.07 -16.55 11.15
CA ASP A 170 -1.71 -16.74 12.57
C ASP A 170 -2.62 -15.93 13.53
N ILE A 171 -3.76 -15.41 13.06
CA ILE A 171 -4.77 -14.65 13.84
C ILE A 171 -5.96 -15.55 14.13
#